data_AF-A0A973FR50-F1
#
_entry.id   AF-A0A973FR50-F1
#
_cell.length_a   1.000
_cell.length_b   1.000
_cell.length_c   1.000
_cell.angle_alpha   90.00
_cell.angle_beta   90.00
_cell.angle_gamma   90.00
#
_symmetry.space_group_name_H-M   'P 1'
#
loop_
_entity.id
_entity.type
_entity.pdbx_description
1 polymer ?
#
loop_
_entity_poly.entity_id
_entity_poly.type
_entity_poly.pdbx_seq_one_letter_code
_entity_poly.pdbx_strand_id
1 'polypeptide(L)'
;PPDLIWADQETLAGLLADGQLQAVQSKGDPLPGLLENASADGKLWGVPLSAQGSLLLLYNRALSADPPATSDELIARSRKGQGGLVLAWDEPRWLLPWLYGFGGSITDADGQPTLDTPAMAAALNLFKELALANPAEVKTYGGGQRWFGEGEVAFAIDGDWSLAAYRALSETLDLGVAPLPVVPATGRRALPPLGGSFLMFQHDLAGDDLTRAKALATFLEQPTIQARLAHALGRLPASRQALNDPAIRVDPALAAAATMAGQAPGLPPTAAARCALFGIDVWLPSLLRGKLDQAATATAMQEEAEACITQ
;
A
#
# COMPACT_ATOMS: atom_id res chain seq x y z
N PRO A 1 17.16 -22.12 -14.09
CA PRO A 1 16.10 -21.31 -13.44
C PRO A 1 14.74 -21.69 -14.06
N PRO A 2 13.59 -21.47 -13.40
CA PRO A 2 12.29 -21.67 -14.04
C PRO A 2 12.05 -20.61 -15.12
N ASP A 3 11.39 -20.96 -16.23
CA ASP A 3 11.11 -20.03 -17.34
C ASP A 3 10.26 -18.82 -16.93
N LEU A 4 9.30 -19.06 -16.05
CA LEU A 4 8.34 -18.09 -15.55
C LEU A 4 8.39 -18.04 -14.03
N ILE A 5 8.30 -16.83 -13.49
CA ILE A 5 8.26 -16.58 -12.05
C ILE A 5 6.99 -15.79 -11.76
N TRP A 6 6.09 -16.35 -10.94
CA TRP A 6 4.96 -15.62 -10.40
C TRP A 6 5.26 -15.27 -8.94
N ALA A 7 5.54 -13.99 -8.67
CA ALA A 7 5.86 -13.51 -7.33
C ALA A 7 5.40 -12.06 -7.13
N ASP A 8 5.71 -11.49 -5.96
CA ASP A 8 5.40 -10.11 -5.61
C ASP A 8 6.40 -9.09 -6.20
N GLN A 9 6.14 -7.82 -5.93
CA GLN A 9 6.98 -6.70 -6.39
C GLN A 9 8.40 -6.71 -5.78
N GLU A 10 8.58 -7.22 -4.56
CA GLU A 10 9.90 -7.28 -3.91
C GLU A 10 10.79 -8.29 -4.65
N THR A 11 10.23 -9.45 -4.95
CA THR A 11 10.88 -10.46 -5.80
C THR A 11 11.19 -9.90 -7.19
N LEU A 12 10.26 -9.16 -7.79
CA LEU A 12 10.48 -8.48 -9.08
C LEU A 12 11.66 -7.51 -9.01
N ALA A 13 11.69 -6.63 -8.02
CA ALA A 13 12.76 -5.64 -7.86
C ALA A 13 14.13 -6.29 -7.65
N GLY A 14 14.20 -7.40 -6.89
CA GLY A 14 15.42 -8.18 -6.72
C GLY A 14 15.90 -8.81 -8.03
N LEU A 15 15.03 -9.57 -8.71
CA LEU A 15 15.37 -10.23 -9.97
C LEU A 15 15.73 -9.25 -11.09
N LEU A 16 15.08 -8.08 -11.11
CA LEU A 16 15.39 -7.02 -12.04
C LEU A 16 16.78 -6.43 -11.78
N ALA A 17 17.12 -6.15 -10.51
CA ALA A 17 18.44 -5.67 -10.13
C ALA A 17 19.55 -6.68 -10.49
N ASP A 18 19.25 -7.97 -10.39
CA ASP A 18 20.17 -9.06 -10.74
C ASP A 18 20.23 -9.38 -12.25
N GLY A 19 19.51 -8.61 -13.09
CA GLY A 19 19.47 -8.80 -14.54
C GLY A 19 18.85 -10.13 -14.98
N GLN A 20 18.01 -10.74 -14.14
CA GLN A 20 17.43 -12.08 -14.36
C GLN A 20 16.14 -12.04 -15.18
N LEU A 21 15.64 -10.85 -15.53
CA LEU A 21 14.36 -10.69 -16.23
C LEU A 21 14.55 -10.18 -17.65
N GLN A 22 13.60 -10.51 -18.53
CA GLN A 22 13.39 -9.80 -19.79
C GLN A 22 12.13 -8.94 -19.74
N ALA A 23 12.10 -7.88 -20.54
CA ALA A 23 10.93 -7.02 -20.65
C ALA A 23 9.75 -7.77 -21.26
N VAL A 24 8.56 -7.47 -20.76
CA VAL A 24 7.28 -8.06 -21.19
C VAL A 24 6.35 -6.97 -21.74
N GLN A 25 5.23 -7.40 -22.32
CA GLN A 25 4.14 -6.52 -22.73
C GLN A 25 2.86 -7.02 -22.07
N SER A 26 2.06 -6.09 -21.55
CA SER A 26 0.71 -6.36 -21.07
C SER A 26 -0.29 -6.12 -22.21
N LYS A 27 -1.23 -7.03 -22.41
CA LYS A 27 -2.35 -6.89 -23.37
C LYS A 27 -3.70 -6.66 -22.69
N GLY A 28 -3.72 -6.75 -21.36
CA GLY A 28 -4.90 -6.52 -20.53
C GLY A 28 -5.15 -5.04 -20.24
N ASP A 29 -5.97 -4.81 -19.20
CA ASP A 29 -6.33 -3.49 -18.69
C ASP A 29 -5.89 -3.30 -17.22
N PRO A 30 -4.58 -3.43 -16.91
CA PRO A 30 -4.11 -3.47 -15.53
C PRO A 30 -4.33 -2.14 -14.80
N LEU A 31 -4.44 -2.20 -13.47
CA LEU A 31 -4.45 -1.02 -12.61
C LEU A 31 -3.17 -0.20 -12.82
N PRO A 32 -3.26 1.15 -12.93
CA PRO A 32 -2.08 2.00 -13.18
C PRO A 32 -0.96 1.80 -12.16
N GLY A 33 -1.27 1.73 -10.86
CA GLY A 33 -0.25 1.49 -9.82
C GLY A 33 0.48 0.15 -9.97
N LEU A 34 -0.16 -0.90 -10.52
CA LEU A 34 0.53 -2.16 -10.80
C LEU A 34 1.49 -2.05 -11.99
N LEU A 35 1.16 -1.23 -12.98
CA LEU A 35 2.10 -0.94 -14.06
C LEU A 35 3.32 -0.20 -13.52
N GLU A 36 3.13 0.78 -12.65
CA GLU A 36 4.21 1.48 -11.96
C GLU A 36 5.10 0.50 -11.17
N ASN A 37 4.52 -0.40 -10.37
CA ASN A 37 5.25 -1.42 -9.61
C ASN A 37 6.17 -2.34 -10.45
N ALA A 38 5.82 -2.54 -11.71
CA ALA A 38 6.54 -3.44 -12.60
C ALA A 38 7.29 -2.71 -13.72
N SER A 39 7.35 -1.38 -13.70
CA SER A 39 7.98 -0.59 -14.76
C SER A 39 9.23 0.13 -14.30
N ALA A 40 10.32 -0.03 -15.06
CA ALA A 40 11.56 0.71 -14.89
C ALA A 40 12.16 0.99 -16.28
N ASP A 41 12.77 2.17 -16.45
CA ASP A 41 13.40 2.61 -17.70
C ASP A 41 12.46 2.52 -18.93
N GLY A 42 11.19 2.86 -18.73
CA GLY A 42 10.15 2.82 -19.77
C GLY A 42 9.77 1.42 -20.25
N LYS A 43 10.19 0.36 -19.55
CA LYS A 43 9.87 -1.04 -19.86
C LYS A 43 9.08 -1.68 -18.72
N LEU A 44 8.18 -2.58 -19.07
CA LEU A 44 7.45 -3.44 -18.14
C LEU A 44 8.25 -4.74 -17.93
N TRP A 45 8.43 -5.15 -16.69
CA TRP A 45 9.25 -6.30 -16.30
C TRP A 45 8.44 -7.47 -15.70
N GLY A 46 7.14 -7.28 -15.51
CA GLY A 46 6.22 -8.32 -15.07
C GLY A 46 4.79 -7.99 -15.48
N VAL A 47 4.03 -9.01 -15.90
CA VAL A 47 2.62 -8.87 -16.24
C VAL A 47 1.80 -8.86 -14.95
N PRO A 48 1.05 -7.80 -14.62
CA PRO A 48 0.25 -7.76 -13.40
C PRO A 48 -0.82 -8.85 -13.36
N LEU A 49 -0.88 -9.61 -12.27
CA LEU A 49 -1.83 -10.71 -12.09
C LEU A 49 -2.80 -10.54 -10.93
N SER A 50 -2.43 -9.77 -9.89
CA SER A 50 -3.32 -9.43 -8.79
C SER A 50 -2.90 -8.14 -8.11
N ALA A 51 -3.85 -7.46 -7.49
CA ALA A 51 -3.65 -6.36 -6.57
C ALA A 51 -3.84 -6.84 -5.12
N GLN A 52 -3.05 -6.32 -4.20
CA GLN A 52 -3.06 -6.71 -2.79
C GLN A 52 -2.48 -5.59 -1.92
N GLY A 53 -2.57 -5.77 -0.61
CA GLY A 53 -1.80 -4.95 0.32
C GLY A 53 -2.38 -3.55 0.52
N SER A 54 -3.67 -3.38 0.25
CA SER A 54 -4.34 -2.10 0.49
C SER A 54 -4.55 -1.88 1.98
N LEU A 55 -4.11 -0.73 2.49
CA LEU A 55 -4.51 -0.27 3.82
C LEU A 55 -5.97 0.19 3.81
N LEU A 56 -6.68 -0.16 4.86
CA LEU A 56 -8.10 0.10 5.07
C LEU A 56 -8.29 0.78 6.42
N LEU A 57 -9.37 1.55 6.53
CA LEU A 57 -9.85 2.03 7.82
C LEU A 57 -10.77 0.97 8.41
N LEU A 58 -10.37 0.43 9.54
CA LEU A 58 -11.15 -0.51 10.33
C LEU A 58 -11.78 0.25 11.49
N TYR A 59 -13.05 -0.05 11.77
CA TYR A 59 -13.76 0.58 12.89
C TYR A 59 -14.60 -0.43 13.65
N ASN A 60 -14.64 -0.31 14.98
CA ASN A 60 -15.52 -1.09 15.82
C ASN A 60 -16.91 -0.43 15.84
N ARG A 61 -17.91 -1.09 15.27
CA ARG A 61 -19.29 -0.56 15.17
C ARG A 61 -19.97 -0.35 16.52
N ALA A 62 -19.51 -1.04 17.58
CA ALA A 62 -19.99 -0.80 18.94
C ALA A 62 -19.52 0.55 19.51
N LEU A 63 -18.39 1.09 19.01
CA LEU A 63 -17.79 2.35 19.47
C LEU A 63 -17.98 3.50 18.47
N SER A 64 -18.14 3.20 17.18
CA SER A 64 -18.41 4.18 16.12
C SER A 64 -19.40 3.61 15.10
N ALA A 65 -20.58 4.20 14.97
CA ALA A 65 -21.62 3.71 14.07
C ALA A 65 -21.22 3.78 12.58
N ASP A 66 -20.39 4.75 12.22
CA ASP A 66 -19.90 5.03 10.87
C ASP A 66 -18.38 5.33 10.88
N PRO A 67 -17.66 5.11 9.76
CA PRO A 67 -16.26 5.47 9.67
C PRO A 67 -16.10 7.00 9.51
N PRO A 68 -15.08 7.63 10.11
CA PRO A 68 -14.75 9.03 9.83
C PRO A 68 -14.46 9.24 8.34
N ALA A 69 -15.09 10.25 7.74
CA ALA A 69 -14.97 10.55 6.32
C ALA A 69 -13.71 11.35 6.00
N THR A 70 -13.17 12.08 6.99
CA THR A 70 -11.99 12.94 6.85
C THR A 70 -10.91 12.63 7.88
N SER A 71 -9.66 13.03 7.59
CA SER A 71 -8.57 12.93 8.55
C SER A 71 -8.84 13.73 9.83
N ASP A 72 -9.54 14.86 9.73
CA ASP A 72 -9.88 15.72 10.86
C ASP A 72 -10.94 15.05 11.75
N GLU A 73 -11.95 14.43 11.15
CA GLU A 73 -12.92 13.61 11.88
C GLU A 73 -12.26 12.40 12.53
N LEU A 74 -11.33 11.74 11.83
CA LEU A 74 -10.56 10.63 12.39
C LEU A 74 -9.79 11.08 13.63
N ILE A 75 -9.06 12.20 13.58
CA ILE A 75 -8.36 12.76 14.74
C ILE A 75 -9.34 13.05 15.88
N ALA A 76 -10.42 13.79 15.58
CA ALA A 76 -11.37 14.24 16.61
C ALA A 76 -12.07 13.06 17.30
N ARG A 77 -12.50 12.06 16.53
CA ARG A 77 -13.15 10.87 17.07
C ARG A 77 -12.16 9.97 17.83
N SER A 78 -10.95 9.79 17.32
CA SER A 78 -9.93 8.95 17.96
C SER A 78 -9.44 9.54 19.29
N ARG A 79 -9.48 10.85 19.46
CA ARG A 79 -9.09 11.50 20.74
C ARG A 79 -10.19 11.52 21.81
N LYS A 80 -11.41 11.06 21.49
CA LYS A 80 -12.55 11.15 22.40
C LYS A 80 -12.83 9.80 23.08
N GLY A 81 -12.80 9.76 24.42
CA GLY A 81 -13.17 8.57 25.19
C GLY A 81 -12.36 7.33 24.77
N GLN A 82 -13.04 6.21 24.50
CA GLN A 82 -12.45 4.98 23.96
C GLN A 82 -12.26 5.04 22.42
N GLY A 83 -12.12 6.24 21.85
CA GLY A 83 -11.91 6.46 20.42
C GLY A 83 -10.68 5.71 19.92
N GLY A 84 -9.49 6.12 20.37
CA GLY A 84 -8.20 5.51 20.02
C GLY A 84 -7.92 5.38 18.52
N LEU A 85 -6.65 5.25 18.17
CA LEU A 85 -6.27 4.86 16.82
C LEU A 85 -5.00 4.02 16.89
N VAL A 86 -5.04 2.84 16.30
CA VAL A 86 -3.90 1.93 16.23
C VAL A 86 -3.50 1.67 14.79
N LEU A 87 -2.20 1.70 14.53
CA LEU A 87 -1.56 1.29 13.28
C LEU A 87 -0.07 0.98 13.51
N ALA A 88 0.62 0.52 12.47
CA ALA A 88 2.07 0.42 12.50
C ALA A 88 2.69 1.82 12.30
N TRP A 89 3.00 2.50 13.41
CA TRP A 89 3.48 3.89 13.39
C TRP A 89 4.88 4.04 12.80
N ASP A 90 5.79 3.12 13.11
CA ASP A 90 7.18 3.17 12.67
C ASP A 90 7.39 2.43 11.34
N GLU A 91 6.48 2.56 10.37
CA GLU A 91 6.58 1.89 9.07
C GLU A 91 6.15 2.83 7.92
N PRO A 92 6.97 3.00 6.86
CA PRO A 92 6.69 3.92 5.74
C PRO A 92 5.32 3.77 5.08
N ARG A 93 4.86 2.55 4.81
CA ARG A 93 3.58 2.18 4.18
C ARG A 93 2.38 2.83 4.86
N TRP A 94 2.42 3.10 6.16
CA TRP A 94 1.32 3.79 6.87
C TRP A 94 1.41 5.32 6.80
N LEU A 95 2.59 5.88 6.54
CA LEU A 95 2.78 7.31 6.25
C LEU A 95 2.35 7.65 4.81
N LEU A 96 2.70 6.79 3.85
CA LEU A 96 2.52 7.05 2.41
C LEU A 96 1.09 7.46 1.99
N PRO A 97 0.00 6.85 2.50
CA PRO A 97 -1.34 7.27 2.14
C PRO A 97 -1.58 8.77 2.32
N TRP A 98 -1.01 9.33 3.39
CA TRP A 98 -1.14 10.74 3.71
C TRP A 98 -0.29 11.62 2.79
N LEU A 99 0.94 11.18 2.47
CA LEU A 99 1.78 11.85 1.46
C LEU A 99 1.04 12.00 0.13
N TYR A 100 0.47 10.90 -0.38
CA TYR A 100 -0.30 10.93 -1.63
C TYR A 100 -1.61 11.73 -1.49
N GLY A 101 -2.23 11.72 -0.30
CA GLY A 101 -3.36 12.59 0.04
C GLY A 101 -2.98 14.08 -0.03
N PHE A 102 -1.76 14.46 0.32
CA PHE A 102 -1.23 15.81 0.12
C PHE A 102 -0.71 16.07 -1.31
N GLY A 103 -0.74 15.05 -2.18
CA GLY A 103 -0.29 15.14 -3.57
C GLY A 103 1.22 15.04 -3.75
N GLY A 104 1.95 14.60 -2.73
CA GLY A 104 3.38 14.27 -2.84
C GLY A 104 3.64 12.89 -3.46
N SER A 105 4.92 12.60 -3.66
CA SER A 105 5.44 11.30 -4.12
C SER A 105 6.74 11.02 -3.37
N ILE A 106 7.22 9.78 -3.39
CA ILE A 106 8.52 9.42 -2.83
C ILE A 106 9.67 9.63 -3.83
N THR A 107 9.35 9.66 -5.13
CA THR A 107 10.31 9.93 -6.21
C THR A 107 9.69 10.83 -7.28
N ASP A 108 10.52 11.58 -7.98
CA ASP A 108 10.13 12.34 -9.18
C ASP A 108 10.18 11.48 -10.47
N ALA A 109 9.92 12.14 -11.61
CA ALA A 109 9.94 11.51 -12.93
C ALA A 109 11.36 11.13 -13.41
N ASP A 110 12.39 11.77 -12.87
CA ASP A 110 13.80 11.48 -13.15
C ASP A 110 14.34 10.36 -12.24
N GLY A 111 13.47 9.80 -11.39
CA GLY A 111 13.80 8.74 -10.47
C GLY A 111 14.68 9.20 -9.32
N GLN A 112 14.57 10.46 -8.88
CA GLN A 112 15.24 10.96 -7.68
C GLN A 112 14.28 10.97 -6.48
N PRO A 113 14.75 10.71 -5.24
CA PRO A 113 13.93 10.85 -4.03
C PRO A 113 13.37 12.27 -3.87
N THR A 114 12.15 12.39 -3.33
CA THR A 114 11.45 13.69 -3.15
C THR A 114 10.79 13.82 -1.75
N LEU A 115 11.56 13.48 -0.72
CA LEU A 115 11.12 13.43 0.66
C LEU A 115 11.20 14.78 1.39
N ASP A 116 12.00 15.73 0.93
CA ASP A 116 12.13 17.07 1.54
C ASP A 116 11.09 18.10 1.05
N THR A 117 9.91 17.64 0.67
CA THR A 117 8.88 18.49 0.04
C THR A 117 7.87 19.07 1.05
N PRO A 118 7.19 20.19 0.72
CA PRO A 118 6.09 20.70 1.54
C PRO A 118 4.95 19.68 1.74
N ALA A 119 4.70 18.83 0.74
CA ALA A 119 3.70 17.76 0.84
C ALA A 119 4.11 16.70 1.87
N MET A 120 5.39 16.31 1.91
CA MET A 120 5.90 15.41 2.96
C MET A 120 5.83 16.06 4.34
N ALA A 121 6.24 17.32 4.49
CA ALA A 121 6.14 18.01 5.77
C ALA A 121 4.69 18.06 6.30
N ALA A 122 3.70 18.30 5.41
CA ALA A 122 2.28 18.26 5.76
C ALA A 122 1.80 16.85 6.14
N ALA A 123 2.25 15.81 5.42
CA ALA A 123 1.95 14.42 5.72
C ALA A 123 2.53 13.99 7.07
N LEU A 124 3.79 14.32 7.35
CA LEU A 124 4.45 14.09 8.65
C LEU A 124 3.72 14.81 9.79
N ASN A 125 3.22 16.02 9.54
CA ASN A 125 2.43 16.74 10.53
C ASN A 125 1.12 16.02 10.84
N LEU A 126 0.36 15.64 9.81
CA LEU A 126 -0.88 14.88 9.99
C LEU A 126 -0.62 13.53 10.68
N PHE A 127 0.42 12.82 10.28
CA PHE A 127 0.77 11.52 10.86
C PHE A 127 1.15 11.63 12.34
N LYS A 128 1.89 12.68 12.73
CA LYS A 128 2.17 13.01 14.13
C LYS A 128 0.89 13.32 14.92
N GLU A 129 -0.05 14.08 14.34
CA GLU A 129 -1.34 14.37 14.99
C GLU A 129 -2.17 13.09 15.19
N LEU A 130 -2.18 12.19 14.21
CA LEU A 130 -2.82 10.88 14.34
C LEU A 130 -2.16 10.04 15.45
N ALA A 131 -0.83 10.06 15.56
CA ALA A 131 -0.07 9.32 16.57
C ALA A 131 -0.42 9.73 18.02
N LEU A 132 -0.87 10.96 18.23
CA LEU A 132 -1.35 11.40 19.55
C LEU A 132 -2.65 10.71 20.00
N ALA A 133 -3.38 10.07 19.09
CA ALA A 133 -4.54 9.25 19.43
C ALA A 133 -4.19 7.77 19.71
N ASN A 134 -2.92 7.38 19.57
CA ASN A 134 -2.47 6.05 19.95
C ASN A 134 -2.53 5.89 21.48
N PRO A 135 -3.19 4.84 22.00
CA PRO A 135 -3.16 4.57 23.44
C PRO A 135 -1.74 4.42 23.96
N ALA A 136 -1.45 5.00 25.12
CA ALA A 136 -0.08 5.03 25.65
C ALA A 136 0.46 3.62 25.95
N GLU A 137 -0.42 2.65 26.24
CA GLU A 137 -0.11 1.26 26.50
C GLU A 137 0.24 0.47 25.22
N VAL A 138 -0.20 0.94 24.05
CA VAL A 138 0.07 0.30 22.77
C VAL A 138 1.46 0.71 22.28
N LYS A 139 2.40 -0.24 22.34
CA LYS A 139 3.81 -0.03 21.97
C LYS A 139 4.24 -0.72 20.69
N THR A 140 3.44 -1.65 20.18
CA THR A 140 3.79 -2.47 19.03
C THR A 140 2.58 -2.59 18.12
N TYR A 141 2.82 -2.87 16.83
CA TYR A 141 1.77 -3.15 15.87
C TYR A 141 0.84 -4.27 16.36
N GLY A 142 1.39 -5.42 16.78
CA GLY A 142 0.59 -6.52 17.32
C GLY A 142 -0.17 -6.18 18.61
N GLY A 143 0.39 -5.31 19.47
CA GLY A 143 -0.33 -4.77 20.63
C GLY A 143 -1.53 -3.91 20.22
N GLY A 144 -1.40 -3.11 19.17
CA GLY A 144 -2.49 -2.34 18.58
C GLY A 144 -3.57 -3.24 18.00
N GLN A 145 -3.18 -4.27 17.23
CA GLN A 145 -4.12 -5.25 16.69
C GLN A 145 -4.94 -5.92 17.80
N ARG A 146 -4.28 -6.28 18.91
CA ARG A 146 -4.95 -6.83 20.09
C ARG A 146 -5.96 -5.84 20.68
N TRP A 147 -5.56 -4.59 20.93
CA TRP A 147 -6.43 -3.58 21.53
C TRP A 147 -7.68 -3.30 20.69
N PHE A 148 -7.53 -3.16 19.37
CA PHE A 148 -8.68 -3.02 18.48
C PHE A 148 -9.54 -4.29 18.46
N GLY A 149 -8.91 -5.47 18.39
CA GLY A 149 -9.58 -6.77 18.42
C GLY A 149 -10.43 -7.02 19.68
N GLU A 150 -9.91 -6.61 20.84
CA GLU A 150 -10.58 -6.69 22.14
C GLU A 150 -11.61 -5.58 22.37
N GLY A 151 -11.71 -4.61 21.44
CA GLY A 151 -12.68 -3.52 21.50
C GLY A 151 -12.29 -2.38 22.45
N GLU A 152 -11.00 -2.25 22.78
CA GLU A 152 -10.49 -1.16 23.64
C GLU A 152 -10.34 0.17 22.90
N VAL A 153 -10.28 0.12 21.57
CA VAL A 153 -10.28 1.30 20.68
C VAL A 153 -11.28 1.14 19.54
N ALA A 154 -11.78 2.27 19.06
CA ALA A 154 -12.75 2.36 17.99
C ALA A 154 -12.15 2.25 16.59
N PHE A 155 -10.87 2.63 16.38
CA PHE A 155 -10.28 2.69 15.03
C PHE A 155 -8.92 1.99 14.91
N ALA A 156 -8.72 1.35 13.76
CA ALA A 156 -7.42 0.89 13.31
C ALA A 156 -7.22 1.23 11.83
N ILE A 157 -5.97 1.49 11.42
CA ILE A 157 -5.60 1.47 10.00
C ILE A 157 -4.68 0.29 9.79
N ASP A 158 -5.11 -0.65 8.96
CA ASP A 158 -4.39 -1.90 8.75
C ASP A 158 -4.66 -2.46 7.34
N GLY A 159 -3.87 -3.42 6.90
CA GLY A 159 -3.98 -4.00 5.57
C GLY A 159 -5.09 -5.04 5.44
N ASP A 160 -5.54 -5.27 4.22
CA ASP A 160 -6.43 -6.39 3.85
C ASP A 160 -5.96 -7.76 4.40
N TRP A 161 -4.64 -8.00 4.47
CA TRP A 161 -4.03 -9.20 5.06
C TRP A 161 -4.37 -9.43 6.54
N SER A 162 -4.67 -8.36 7.30
CA SER A 162 -4.85 -8.43 8.76
C SER A 162 -6.24 -8.92 9.19
N LEU A 163 -7.22 -8.90 8.27
CA LEU A 163 -8.63 -9.12 8.60
C LEU A 163 -8.90 -10.53 9.14
N ALA A 164 -8.21 -11.53 8.62
CA ALA A 164 -8.31 -12.90 9.14
C ALA A 164 -7.82 -12.98 10.60
N ALA A 165 -6.76 -12.24 10.95
CA ALA A 165 -6.24 -12.20 12.31
C ALA A 165 -7.25 -11.52 13.25
N TYR A 166 -7.85 -10.40 12.87
CA TYR A 166 -8.89 -9.75 13.69
C TYR A 166 -10.10 -10.66 13.95
N ARG A 167 -10.58 -11.38 12.93
CA ARG A 167 -11.67 -12.35 13.08
C ARG A 167 -11.30 -13.52 14.00
N ALA A 168 -10.03 -13.91 14.03
CA ALA A 168 -9.53 -14.96 14.91
C ALA A 168 -9.28 -14.47 16.35
N LEU A 169 -8.93 -13.19 16.53
CA LEU A 169 -8.67 -12.57 17.84
C LEU A 169 -9.96 -12.36 18.65
N SER A 170 -11.07 -12.08 17.99
CA SER A 170 -12.35 -11.85 18.66
C SER A 170 -13.53 -12.28 17.81
N GLU A 171 -14.35 -13.16 18.37
CA GLU A 171 -15.65 -13.55 17.77
C GLU A 171 -16.72 -12.46 17.96
N THR A 172 -16.44 -11.45 18.78
CA THR A 172 -17.43 -10.42 19.21
C THR A 172 -17.17 -9.04 18.62
N LEU A 173 -16.03 -8.83 17.95
CA LEU A 173 -15.74 -7.56 17.30
C LEU A 173 -16.72 -7.33 16.15
N ASP A 174 -17.59 -6.34 16.30
CA ASP A 174 -18.47 -5.89 15.21
C ASP A 174 -17.66 -5.00 14.25
N LEU A 175 -16.95 -5.67 13.33
CA LEU A 175 -15.96 -5.05 12.46
C LEU A 175 -16.63 -4.32 11.28
N GLY A 176 -16.40 -3.02 11.23
CA GLY A 176 -16.58 -2.17 10.05
C GLY A 176 -15.29 -2.04 9.26
N VAL A 177 -15.41 -1.99 7.93
CA VAL A 177 -14.29 -1.78 7.00
C VAL A 177 -14.66 -0.66 6.03
N ALA A 178 -13.73 0.26 5.80
CA ALA A 178 -13.92 1.44 4.98
C ALA A 178 -12.63 1.81 4.21
N PRO A 179 -12.74 2.55 3.09
CA PRO A 179 -11.58 3.19 2.49
C PRO A 179 -10.98 4.23 3.44
N LEU A 180 -9.70 4.55 3.26
CA LEU A 180 -9.04 5.59 4.04
C LEU A 180 -9.71 6.96 3.82
N PRO A 181 -9.69 7.87 4.82
CA PRO A 181 -10.44 9.11 4.76
C PRO A 181 -9.87 10.12 3.77
N VAL A 182 -10.64 11.17 3.48
CA VAL A 182 -10.20 12.33 2.70
C VAL A 182 -9.37 13.27 3.56
N VAL A 183 -8.30 13.82 3.00
CA VAL A 183 -7.52 14.91 3.58
C VAL A 183 -8.20 16.24 3.20
N PRO A 184 -8.84 16.97 4.14
CA PRO A 184 -9.63 18.15 3.80
C PRO A 184 -8.83 19.26 3.10
N ALA A 185 -7.55 19.43 3.49
CA ALA A 185 -6.67 20.45 2.95
C ALA A 185 -6.48 20.38 1.43
N THR A 186 -6.61 19.18 0.84
CA THR A 186 -6.46 18.96 -0.62
C THR A 186 -7.73 18.43 -1.27
N GLY A 187 -8.72 18.00 -0.48
CA GLY A 187 -9.91 17.29 -0.96
C GLY A 187 -9.60 15.90 -1.54
N ARG A 188 -8.35 15.42 -1.42
CA ARG A 188 -7.93 14.12 -1.96
C ARG A 188 -8.07 13.03 -0.90
N ARG A 189 -8.44 11.83 -1.33
CA ARG A 189 -8.42 10.64 -0.46
C ARG A 189 -6.98 10.28 -0.12
N ALA A 190 -6.74 9.87 1.13
CA ALA A 190 -5.50 9.17 1.45
C ALA A 190 -5.47 7.84 0.69
N LEU A 191 -4.44 7.60 -0.11
CA LEU A 191 -4.39 6.45 -1.02
C LEU A 191 -3.17 5.59 -0.67
N PRO A 192 -3.38 4.37 -0.14
CA PRO A 192 -2.25 3.50 0.11
C PRO A 192 -1.62 3.07 -1.21
N PRO A 193 -0.28 2.94 -1.29
CA PRO A 193 0.35 2.28 -2.41
C PRO A 193 -0.21 0.89 -2.58
N LEU A 194 -0.46 0.53 -3.83
CA LEU A 194 -1.03 -0.75 -4.17
C LEU A 194 0.11 -1.76 -4.36
N GLY A 195 0.06 -2.88 -3.64
CA GLY A 195 0.93 -4.02 -3.89
C GLY A 195 0.37 -4.91 -4.98
N GLY A 196 1.21 -5.77 -5.55
CA GLY A 196 0.75 -6.72 -6.56
C GLY A 196 1.60 -7.97 -6.69
N SER A 197 1.09 -8.90 -7.50
CA SER A 197 1.86 -10.05 -7.98
C SER A 197 1.95 -10.01 -9.51
N PHE A 198 3.07 -10.52 -10.02
CA PHE A 198 3.47 -10.37 -11.42
C PHE A 198 3.96 -11.69 -11.98
N LEU A 199 3.62 -11.94 -13.24
CA LEU A 199 4.26 -12.98 -14.04
C LEU A 199 5.48 -12.39 -14.76
N MET A 200 6.66 -12.84 -14.35
CA MET A 200 7.95 -12.41 -14.87
C MET A 200 8.58 -13.50 -15.73
N PHE A 201 9.37 -13.08 -16.71
CA PHE A 201 9.97 -13.96 -17.71
C PHE A 201 11.48 -13.93 -17.52
N GLN A 202 12.12 -15.09 -17.43
CA GLN A 202 13.58 -15.19 -17.31
C GLN A 202 14.29 -14.52 -18.49
N HIS A 203 15.47 -13.96 -18.26
CA HIS A 203 16.20 -13.16 -19.24
C HIS A 203 16.57 -13.92 -20.53
N ASP A 204 16.77 -15.23 -20.45
CA ASP A 204 17.19 -16.10 -21.55
C ASP A 204 16.03 -16.87 -22.22
N LEU A 205 14.80 -16.71 -21.72
CA LEU A 205 13.62 -17.37 -22.28
C LEU A 205 13.39 -16.95 -23.75
N ALA A 206 13.43 -17.92 -24.66
CA ALA A 206 13.40 -17.67 -26.10
C ALA A 206 12.58 -18.72 -26.88
N GLY A 207 12.47 -18.52 -28.20
CA GLY A 207 11.87 -19.49 -29.12
C GLY A 207 10.41 -19.85 -28.82
N ASP A 208 10.10 -21.14 -28.92
CA ASP A 208 8.74 -21.65 -28.73
C ASP A 208 8.25 -21.50 -27.28
N ASP A 209 9.15 -21.59 -26.30
CA ASP A 209 8.80 -21.42 -24.88
C ASP A 209 8.42 -19.98 -24.58
N LEU A 210 9.14 -19.00 -25.15
CA LEU A 210 8.73 -17.59 -25.07
C LEU A 210 7.34 -17.36 -25.70
N THR A 211 7.06 -18.03 -26.82
CA THR A 211 5.75 -17.94 -27.50
C THR A 211 4.64 -18.51 -26.60
N ARG A 212 4.86 -19.66 -25.98
CA ARG A 212 3.92 -20.28 -25.02
C ARG A 212 3.72 -19.41 -23.77
N ALA A 213 4.80 -18.85 -23.22
CA ALA A 213 4.75 -17.96 -22.06
C ALA A 213 3.92 -16.70 -22.33
N LYS A 214 4.10 -16.06 -23.50
CA LYS A 214 3.29 -14.91 -23.93
C LYS A 214 1.81 -15.27 -24.09
N ALA A 215 1.51 -16.46 -24.61
CA ALA A 215 0.13 -16.94 -24.73
C ALA A 215 -0.51 -17.17 -23.34
N LEU A 216 0.24 -17.74 -22.40
CA LEU A 216 -0.22 -17.90 -21.02
C LEU A 216 -0.47 -16.54 -20.35
N ALA A 217 0.45 -15.59 -20.47
CA ALA A 217 0.27 -14.23 -19.95
C ALA A 217 -1.02 -13.60 -20.50
N THR A 218 -1.22 -13.65 -21.82
CA THR A 218 -2.43 -13.12 -22.47
C THR A 218 -3.70 -13.80 -21.96
N PHE A 219 -3.66 -15.09 -21.65
CA PHE A 219 -4.79 -15.81 -21.06
C PHE A 219 -5.06 -15.35 -19.61
N LEU A 220 -4.02 -15.21 -18.79
CA LEU A 220 -4.15 -14.78 -17.39
C LEU A 220 -4.60 -13.32 -17.25
N GLU A 221 -4.34 -12.47 -18.24
CA GLU A 221 -4.78 -11.08 -18.27
C GLU A 221 -6.27 -10.90 -18.61
N GLN A 222 -6.96 -11.94 -19.08
CA GLN A 222 -8.38 -11.83 -19.42
C GLN A 222 -9.20 -11.45 -18.17
N PRO A 223 -10.11 -10.46 -18.22
CA PRO A 223 -10.88 -10.01 -17.06
C PRO A 223 -11.64 -11.13 -16.34
N THR A 224 -12.20 -12.09 -17.08
CA THR A 224 -12.90 -13.25 -16.51
C THR A 224 -11.96 -14.22 -15.79
N ILE A 225 -10.72 -14.37 -16.25
CA ILE A 225 -9.70 -15.18 -15.60
C ILE A 225 -9.17 -14.45 -14.35
N GLN A 226 -8.92 -13.15 -14.47
CA GLN A 226 -8.57 -12.27 -13.35
C GLN A 226 -9.62 -12.32 -12.22
N ALA A 227 -10.92 -12.25 -12.54
CA ALA A 227 -11.99 -12.37 -11.56
C ALA A 227 -11.98 -13.73 -10.84
N ARG A 228 -11.72 -14.82 -11.58
CA ARG A 228 -11.60 -16.17 -10.99
C ARG A 228 -10.38 -16.28 -10.06
N LEU A 229 -9.24 -15.71 -10.46
CA LEU A 229 -8.04 -15.67 -9.62
C LEU A 229 -8.28 -14.82 -8.36
N ALA A 230 -8.87 -13.64 -8.51
CA ALA A 230 -9.24 -12.76 -7.40
C ALA A 230 -10.09 -13.48 -6.35
N HIS A 231 -11.15 -14.17 -6.79
CA HIS A 231 -12.00 -14.97 -5.91
C HIS A 231 -11.25 -16.11 -5.23
N ALA A 232 -10.42 -16.86 -5.98
CA ALA A 232 -9.67 -17.99 -5.42
C ALA A 232 -8.59 -17.57 -4.41
N LEU A 233 -7.99 -16.39 -4.60
CA LEU A 233 -6.90 -15.89 -3.77
C LEU A 233 -7.37 -14.97 -2.64
N GLY A 234 -8.64 -14.54 -2.65
CA GLY A 234 -9.14 -13.50 -1.74
C GLY A 234 -8.42 -12.17 -1.92
N ARG A 235 -8.08 -11.82 -3.16
CA ARG A 235 -7.32 -10.61 -3.54
C ARG A 235 -8.07 -9.82 -4.59
N LEU A 236 -7.65 -8.58 -4.82
CA LEU A 236 -8.15 -7.83 -5.96
C LEU A 236 -7.53 -8.33 -7.28
N PRO A 237 -8.26 -8.29 -8.39
CA PRO A 237 -7.69 -8.53 -9.71
C PRO A 237 -6.74 -7.39 -10.08
N ALA A 238 -5.82 -7.66 -11.00
CA ALA A 238 -5.06 -6.60 -11.65
C ALA A 238 -5.89 -5.84 -12.69
N SER A 239 -6.90 -6.46 -13.29
CA SER A 239 -7.76 -5.85 -14.33
C SER A 239 -8.74 -4.82 -13.74
N ARG A 240 -8.79 -3.62 -14.33
CA ARG A 240 -9.76 -2.57 -13.98
C ARG A 240 -11.20 -3.01 -14.25
N GLN A 241 -11.44 -3.68 -15.36
CA GLN A 241 -12.76 -4.22 -15.70
C GLN A 241 -13.20 -5.25 -14.65
N ALA A 242 -12.28 -6.14 -14.26
CA ALA A 242 -12.58 -7.20 -13.29
C ALA A 242 -12.89 -6.66 -11.89
N LEU A 243 -12.46 -5.44 -11.50
CA LEU A 243 -12.83 -4.84 -10.20
C LEU A 243 -14.35 -4.72 -9.97
N ASN A 244 -15.14 -4.68 -11.05
CA ASN A 244 -16.59 -4.60 -10.97
C ASN A 244 -17.29 -5.96 -10.88
N ASP A 245 -16.54 -7.06 -10.85
CA ASP A 245 -17.10 -8.39 -10.72
C ASP A 245 -17.91 -8.51 -9.41
N PRO A 246 -19.13 -9.07 -9.44
CA PRO A 246 -19.95 -9.25 -8.25
C PRO A 246 -19.23 -9.96 -7.10
N ALA A 247 -18.35 -10.92 -7.40
CA ALA A 247 -17.63 -11.69 -6.39
C ALA A 247 -16.71 -10.82 -5.52
N ILE A 248 -16.19 -9.71 -6.07
CA ILE A 248 -15.37 -8.75 -5.33
C ILE A 248 -16.22 -7.88 -4.40
N ARG A 249 -17.44 -7.54 -4.84
CA ARG A 249 -18.35 -6.64 -4.11
C ARG A 249 -18.99 -7.30 -2.88
N VAL A 250 -18.99 -8.63 -2.81
CA VAL A 250 -19.57 -9.38 -1.69
C VAL A 250 -18.70 -9.30 -0.43
N ASP A 251 -17.38 -9.23 -0.57
CA ASP A 251 -16.48 -9.02 0.56
C ASP A 251 -16.33 -7.52 0.84
N PRO A 252 -16.74 -7.00 2.02
CA PRO A 252 -16.66 -5.58 2.33
C PRO A 252 -15.25 -4.99 2.25
N ALA A 253 -14.22 -5.78 2.55
CA ALA A 253 -12.84 -5.33 2.50
C ALA A 253 -12.33 -5.24 1.07
N LEU A 254 -12.61 -6.26 0.24
CA LEU A 254 -12.28 -6.19 -1.18
C LEU A 254 -13.07 -5.07 -1.86
N ALA A 255 -14.34 -4.89 -1.51
CA ALA A 255 -15.15 -3.78 -2.01
C ALA A 255 -14.55 -2.41 -1.63
N ALA A 256 -14.14 -2.23 -0.37
CA ALA A 256 -13.51 -0.99 0.09
C ALA A 256 -12.16 -0.74 -0.63
N ALA A 257 -11.31 -1.76 -0.72
CA ALA A 257 -10.03 -1.68 -1.44
C ALA A 257 -10.23 -1.36 -2.93
N ALA A 258 -11.22 -1.99 -3.59
CA ALA A 258 -11.54 -1.75 -4.99
C ALA A 258 -11.93 -0.29 -5.28
N THR A 259 -12.52 0.43 -4.32
CA THR A 259 -12.85 1.87 -4.49
C THR A 259 -11.60 2.75 -4.60
N MET A 260 -10.47 2.31 -4.05
CA MET A 260 -9.20 3.05 -4.07
C MET A 260 -8.27 2.56 -5.17
N ALA A 261 -8.33 1.27 -5.50
CA ALA A 261 -7.38 0.58 -6.38
C ALA A 261 -7.15 1.27 -7.74
N GLY A 262 -8.19 1.85 -8.34
CA GLY A 262 -8.08 2.52 -9.64
C GLY A 262 -7.23 3.80 -9.63
N GLN A 263 -7.01 4.40 -8.46
CA GLN A 263 -6.24 5.63 -8.27
C GLN A 263 -5.03 5.43 -7.35
N ALA A 264 -4.91 4.25 -6.72
CA ALA A 264 -3.84 3.93 -5.80
C ALA A 264 -2.49 3.95 -6.55
N PRO A 265 -1.48 4.66 -6.02
CA PRO A 265 -0.17 4.75 -6.64
C PRO A 265 0.57 3.41 -6.56
N GLY A 266 1.53 3.21 -7.46
CA GLY A 266 2.52 2.15 -7.33
C GLY A 266 3.81 2.65 -6.68
N LEU A 267 4.70 1.70 -6.41
CA LEU A 267 6.07 1.89 -5.97
C LEU A 267 6.97 1.28 -7.05
N PRO A 268 7.60 2.10 -7.91
CA PRO A 268 8.42 1.56 -8.99
C PRO A 268 9.59 0.73 -8.44
N PRO A 269 10.04 -0.32 -9.14
CA PRO A 269 11.06 -1.25 -8.66
C PRO A 269 12.47 -0.68 -8.87
N THR A 270 12.68 0.58 -8.51
CA THR A 270 13.93 1.32 -8.71
C THR A 270 14.73 1.42 -7.42
N ALA A 271 16.05 1.64 -7.56
CA ALA A 271 16.91 1.90 -6.40
C ALA A 271 16.43 3.13 -5.62
N ALA A 272 16.04 4.19 -6.33
CA ALA A 272 15.57 5.43 -5.70
C ALA A 272 14.29 5.24 -4.87
N ALA A 273 13.30 4.50 -5.37
CA ALA A 273 12.09 4.23 -4.60
C ALA A 273 12.41 3.40 -3.34
N ARG A 274 13.27 2.37 -3.45
CA ARG A 274 13.72 1.59 -2.27
C ARG A 274 14.47 2.46 -1.26
N CYS A 275 15.41 3.30 -1.73
CA CYS A 275 16.18 4.18 -0.87
C CYS A 275 15.31 5.28 -0.24
N ALA A 276 14.29 5.76 -0.94
CA ALA A 276 13.33 6.70 -0.38
C ALA A 276 12.53 6.05 0.76
N LEU A 277 12.03 4.83 0.58
CA LEU A 277 11.36 4.07 1.65
C LEU A 277 12.29 3.82 2.84
N PHE A 278 13.56 3.48 2.57
CA PHE A 278 14.58 3.30 3.60
C PHE A 278 14.83 4.58 4.40
N GLY A 279 14.96 5.74 3.74
CA GLY A 279 15.10 7.03 4.40
C GLY A 279 13.93 7.33 5.34
N ILE A 280 12.69 7.04 4.90
CA ILE A 280 11.50 7.16 5.75
C ILE A 280 11.60 6.22 6.96
N ASP A 281 11.94 4.96 6.75
CA ASP A 281 12.02 3.93 7.80
C ASP A 281 13.01 4.32 8.91
N VAL A 282 14.18 4.83 8.52
CA VAL A 282 15.23 5.25 9.46
C VAL A 282 14.80 6.45 10.31
N TRP A 283 14.15 7.46 9.71
CA TRP A 283 13.97 8.76 10.34
C TRP A 283 12.57 9.03 10.89
N LEU A 284 11.53 8.33 10.43
CA LEU A 284 10.16 8.45 10.95
C LEU A 284 10.07 8.23 12.47
N PRO A 285 10.78 7.26 13.08
CA PRO A 285 10.77 7.08 14.54
C PRO A 285 11.34 8.27 15.32
N SER A 286 12.19 9.11 14.71
CA SER A 286 12.74 10.31 15.36
C SER A 286 11.70 11.42 15.46
N LEU A 287 10.84 11.58 14.45
CA LEU A 287 9.67 12.47 14.51
C LEU A 287 8.69 12.02 15.60
N LEU A 288 8.33 10.73 15.61
CA LEU A 288 7.33 10.19 16.52
C LEU A 288 7.77 10.25 17.98
N ARG A 289 9.08 10.19 18.24
CA ARG A 289 9.67 10.40 19.57
C ARG A 289 9.92 11.87 19.92
N GLY A 290 9.57 12.81 19.05
CA GLY A 290 9.75 14.25 19.26
C GLY A 290 11.20 14.72 19.25
N LYS A 291 12.13 13.93 18.66
CA LYS A 291 13.54 14.30 18.53
C LYS A 291 13.78 15.28 17.39
N LEU A 292 12.98 15.19 16.34
CA LEU A 292 12.98 16.08 15.18
C LEU A 292 11.58 16.63 14.96
N ASP A 293 11.50 17.82 14.37
CA ASP A 293 10.25 18.33 13.79
C ASP A 293 10.07 17.80 12.36
N GLN A 294 8.96 18.15 11.72
CA GLN A 294 8.59 17.64 10.40
C GLN A 294 9.58 18.06 9.31
N ALA A 295 10.08 19.30 9.35
CA ALA A 295 11.00 19.80 8.34
C ALA A 295 12.37 19.13 8.47
N ALA A 296 12.92 19.06 9.69
CA ALA A 296 14.18 18.39 9.95
C ALA A 296 14.11 16.88 9.65
N THR A 297 12.97 16.25 9.95
CA THR A 297 12.74 14.84 9.60
C THR A 297 12.73 14.64 8.08
N ALA A 298 12.00 15.47 7.34
CA ALA A 298 11.92 15.39 5.88
C ALA A 298 13.30 15.56 5.21
N THR A 299 14.10 16.53 5.67
CA THR A 299 15.49 16.71 5.22
C THR A 299 16.35 15.48 5.52
N ALA A 300 16.31 14.94 6.74
CA ALA A 300 17.10 13.76 7.10
C ALA A 300 16.69 12.52 6.29
N MET A 301 15.39 12.34 6.03
CA MET A 301 14.88 11.28 5.15
C MET A 301 15.43 11.41 3.73
N GLN A 302 15.46 12.63 3.17
CA GLN A 302 15.99 12.90 1.83
C GLN A 302 17.49 12.61 1.75
N GLU A 303 18.28 13.14 2.68
CA GLU A 303 19.73 12.93 2.74
C GLU A 303 20.08 11.43 2.86
N GLU A 304 19.33 10.68 3.67
CA GLU A 304 19.49 9.22 3.79
C GLU A 304 19.16 8.50 2.48
N ALA A 305 18.09 8.90 1.80
CA ALA A 305 17.69 8.31 0.52
C ALA A 305 18.73 8.58 -0.58
N GLU A 306 19.25 9.80 -0.67
CA GLU A 306 20.32 10.16 -1.61
C GLU A 306 21.62 9.41 -1.31
N ALA A 307 22.00 9.31 -0.03
CA ALA A 307 23.17 8.55 0.39
C ALA A 307 23.05 7.07 0.04
N CYS A 308 21.87 6.47 0.25
CA CYS A 308 21.58 5.07 -0.09
C CYS A 308 21.73 4.79 -1.59
N ILE A 309 21.38 5.74 -2.47
CA ILE A 309 21.51 5.55 -3.94
C ILE A 309 22.97 5.49 -4.38
N THR A 310 23.86 6.18 -3.66
CA THR A 310 25.28 6.29 -4.02
C THR A 310 26.17 5.17 -3.51
N GLN A 311 25.63 4.26 -2.68
CA GLN A 311 26.32 3.11 -2.11
C GLN A 311 26.19 1.88 -3.01
#